data_AF-A0A3R8TX22-F1
#
_entry.id   AF-A0A3R8TX22-F1
#
_cell.length_a   1.000
_cell.length_b   1.000
_cell.length_c   1.000
_cell.angle_alpha   90.00
_cell.angle_beta   90.00
_cell.angle_gamma   90.00
#
_symmetry.space_group_name_H-M   'P 1'
#
loop_
_entity.id
_entity.type
_entity.pdbx_description
1 polymer ?
#
loop_
_entity_poly.entity_id
_entity_poly.type
_entity_poly.pdbx_seq_one_letter_code
_entity_poly.pdbx_strand_id
1 'polypeptide(L)'
;MTPQNITNSKEIQLGSISVTVRELTVIQVRDWLAAMVQPGEQVDIIDQAFFNECSLSDLQRMTSLTLAQIDQLRPSELRQVIALCKELNPDFFGFMARLVKPVAPTA
;
A
#
# COMPACT_ATOMS: atom_id res chain seq x y z
N MET A 1 -6.95 -19.07 -16.77
CA MET A 1 -7.37 -17.66 -17.00
C MET A 1 -7.59 -17.04 -15.63
N THR A 2 -6.61 -16.31 -15.12
CA THR A 2 -6.77 -15.55 -13.87
C THR A 2 -7.85 -14.50 -14.13
N PRO A 3 -8.92 -14.40 -13.31
CA PRO A 3 -9.92 -13.36 -13.50
C PRO A 3 -9.22 -12.01 -13.44
N GLN A 4 -9.32 -11.22 -14.51
CA GLN A 4 -8.91 -9.82 -14.49
C GLN A 4 -9.89 -9.13 -13.54
N ASN A 5 -9.51 -9.02 -12.27
CA ASN A 5 -10.24 -8.22 -11.30
C ASN A 5 -10.14 -6.76 -11.79
N ILE A 6 -11.18 -6.30 -12.49
CA ILE A 6 -11.30 -4.92 -12.92
C ILE A 6 -11.46 -4.11 -11.65
N THR A 7 -10.37 -3.49 -11.24
CA THR A 7 -10.28 -2.62 -10.07
C THR A 7 -10.33 -1.18 -10.55
N ASN A 8 -10.98 -0.30 -9.79
CA ASN A 8 -10.95 1.12 -10.12
C ASN A 8 -9.49 1.59 -10.08
N SER A 9 -9.05 2.33 -11.09
CA SER A 9 -7.65 2.71 -11.23
C SER A 9 -7.50 4.12 -11.76
N LYS A 10 -6.53 4.84 -11.23
CA LYS A 10 -6.13 6.18 -11.68
C LYS A 10 -4.65 6.19 -11.99
N GLU A 11 -4.26 7.06 -12.90
CA GLU A 11 -2.87 7.24 -13.27
C GLU A 11 -2.36 8.59 -12.76
N ILE A 12 -1.14 8.60 -12.22
CA ILE A 12 -0.45 9.80 -11.77
C ILE A 12 0.93 9.87 -12.42
N GLN A 13 1.24 11.03 -13.00
CA GLN A 13 2.53 11.32 -13.61
C GLN A 13 3.47 11.91 -12.55
N LEU A 14 4.60 11.24 -12.29
CA LEU A 14 5.66 11.71 -11.39
C LEU A 14 6.92 11.97 -12.22
N GLY A 15 7.13 13.23 -12.61
CA GLY A 15 8.22 13.58 -13.52
C GLY A 15 8.13 12.79 -14.83
N SER A 16 9.11 11.94 -15.10
CA SER A 16 9.18 11.11 -16.31
C SER A 16 8.49 9.74 -16.20
N ILE A 17 8.01 9.34 -15.02
CA ILE A 17 7.35 8.04 -14.84
C ILE A 17 5.84 8.20 -14.69
N SER A 18 5.10 7.25 -15.26
CA SER A 18 3.66 7.15 -15.05
C SER A 18 3.36 6.00 -14.10
N VAL A 19 2.54 6.28 -13.08
CA VAL A 19 2.19 5.31 -12.03
C VAL A 19 0.70 5.07 -12.06
N THR A 20 0.30 3.81 -12.25
CA THR A 20 -1.10 3.40 -12.07
C THR A 20 -1.34 3.04 -10.62
N VAL A 21 -2.27 3.72 -9.97
CA VAL A 21 -2.81 3.40 -8.65
C VAL A 21 -4.14 2.68 -8.81
N ARG A 22 -4.36 1.63 -8.03
CA ARG A 22 -5.51 0.73 -8.11
C ARG A 22 -6.19 0.60 -6.76
N GLU A 23 -7.50 0.44 -6.81
CA GLU A 23 -8.32 0.04 -5.68
C GLU A 23 -8.10 -1.46 -5.39
N LEU A 24 -7.93 -1.79 -4.12
CA LEU A 24 -7.77 -3.15 -3.65
C LEU A 24 -9.14 -3.80 -3.48
N THR A 25 -9.29 -4.97 -4.05
CA THR A 25 -10.40 -5.85 -3.76
C THR A 25 -10.27 -6.46 -2.36
N VAL A 26 -11.39 -6.91 -1.78
CA VAL A 26 -11.42 -7.59 -0.48
C VAL A 26 -10.52 -8.84 -0.46
N ILE A 27 -10.37 -9.55 -1.59
CA ILE A 27 -9.46 -10.69 -1.68
C ILE A 27 -7.99 -10.24 -1.56
N GLN A 28 -7.60 -9.14 -2.22
CA GLN A 28 -6.25 -8.59 -2.11
C GLN A 28 -5.96 -8.06 -0.70
N VAL A 29 -6.95 -7.45 -0.03
CA VAL A 29 -6.80 -7.04 1.38
C VAL A 29 -6.63 -8.25 2.31
N ARG A 30 -7.32 -9.36 2.03
CA ARG A 30 -7.15 -10.62 2.79
C ARG A 30 -5.75 -11.21 2.57
N ASP A 31 -5.30 -11.27 1.33
CA ASP A 31 -3.97 -11.78 0.98
C ASP A 31 -2.86 -10.91 1.59
N TRP A 32 -3.07 -9.59 1.62
CA TRP A 32 -2.20 -8.64 2.29
C TRP A 32 -2.09 -8.93 3.80
N LEU A 33 -3.22 -9.10 4.49
CA LEU A 33 -3.23 -9.40 5.92
C LEU A 33 -2.54 -10.74 6.22
N ALA A 34 -2.76 -11.74 5.37
CA ALA A 34 -2.12 -13.03 5.51
C ALA A 34 -0.59 -12.95 5.36
N ALA A 35 -0.09 -12.07 4.47
CA ALA A 35 1.34 -11.82 4.31
C ALA A 35 1.96 -11.14 5.54
N MET A 36 1.25 -10.18 6.14
CA MET A 36 1.75 -9.44 7.32
C MET A 36 1.95 -10.33 8.57
N VAL A 37 1.20 -11.44 8.66
CA VAL A 37 1.22 -12.37 9.81
C VAL A 37 2.24 -13.51 9.61
N GLN A 38 2.96 -13.56 8.47
CA GLN A 38 3.92 -14.63 8.23
C GLN A 38 5.17 -14.49 9.14
N PRO A 39 5.43 -15.49 10.02
CA PRO A 39 6.59 -15.44 10.89
C PRO A 39 7.88 -15.71 10.11
N GLY A 40 8.89 -14.84 10.27
CA GLY A 40 10.24 -15.04 9.74
C GLY A 40 10.68 -14.10 8.62
N GLU A 41 9.83 -13.18 8.17
CA GLU A 41 10.23 -12.14 7.23
C GLU A 41 11.04 -11.05 7.97
N GLN A 42 12.23 -10.76 7.45
CA GLN A 42 13.12 -9.76 8.01
C GLN A 42 12.47 -8.39 7.79
N VAL A 43 11.98 -7.79 8.88
CA VAL A 43 11.32 -6.49 8.83
C VAL A 43 12.35 -5.42 8.47
N ASP A 44 12.26 -4.89 7.25
CA ASP A 44 12.98 -3.67 6.90
C ASP A 44 12.30 -2.48 7.61
N ILE A 45 13.06 -1.84 8.49
CA ILE A 45 12.61 -0.71 9.31
C ILE A 45 12.26 0.47 8.41
N ILE A 46 12.94 0.65 7.27
CA ILE A 46 12.62 1.69 6.31
C ILE A 46 11.29 1.37 5.65
N ASP A 47 11.08 0.14 5.18
CA ASP A 47 9.81 -0.23 4.56
C ASP A 47 8.61 -0.03 5.50
N GLN A 48 8.77 -0.30 6.80
CA GLN A 48 7.68 -0.20 7.78
C GLN A 48 7.51 1.16 8.45
N ALA A 49 8.58 1.94 8.65
CA ALA A 49 8.54 3.16 9.44
C ALA A 49 8.75 4.45 8.64
N PHE A 50 9.00 4.36 7.33
CA PHE A 50 9.28 5.55 6.52
C PHE A 50 8.03 6.41 6.28
N PHE A 51 6.85 5.80 6.20
CA PHE A 51 5.56 6.50 6.20
C PHE A 51 4.68 5.97 7.32
N ASN A 52 3.95 6.87 7.99
CA ASN A 52 3.07 6.49 9.09
C ASN A 52 1.80 5.79 8.60
N GLU A 53 1.41 6.02 7.34
CA GLU A 53 0.13 5.56 6.79
C GLU A 53 0.16 4.18 6.15
N CYS A 54 1.30 3.77 5.56
CA CYS A 54 1.45 2.48 4.88
C CYS A 54 2.93 2.15 4.65
N SER A 55 3.25 0.86 4.50
CA SER A 55 4.60 0.41 4.14
C SER A 55 4.90 0.59 2.65
N LEU A 56 6.18 0.55 2.26
CA LEU A 56 6.59 0.56 0.84
C LEU A 56 6.08 -0.69 0.09
N SER A 57 6.03 -1.84 0.77
CA SER A 57 5.43 -3.07 0.26
C SER A 57 3.91 -2.94 0.02
N ASP A 58 3.21 -2.12 0.80
CA ASP A 58 1.78 -1.85 0.60
C ASP A 58 1.58 -1.01 -0.67
N LEU A 59 2.46 -0.04 -0.91
CA LEU A 59 2.44 0.77 -2.13
C LEU A 59 2.58 -0.09 -3.39
N GLN A 60 3.45 -1.10 -3.40
CA GLN A 60 3.59 -2.00 -4.54
C GLN A 60 2.33 -2.82 -4.85
N ARG A 61 1.49 -3.07 -3.86
CA ARG A 61 0.24 -3.83 -4.04
C ARG A 61 -0.87 -2.97 -4.62
N MET A 62 -0.86 -1.68 -4.28
CA MET A 62 -1.82 -0.69 -4.74
C MET A 62 -1.38 0.00 -6.03
N THR A 63 -0.12 -0.13 -6.44
CA THR A 63 0.43 0.64 -7.56
C THR A 63 1.22 -0.22 -8.54
N SER A 64 1.50 0.34 -9.72
CA SER A 64 2.39 -0.28 -10.70
C SER A 64 3.88 -0.07 -10.41
N LEU A 65 4.24 0.52 -9.26
CA LEU A 65 5.63 0.81 -8.91
C LEU A 65 6.38 -0.48 -8.53
N THR A 66 7.61 -0.59 -9.03
CA THR A 66 8.56 -1.61 -8.59
C THR A 66 9.42 -1.08 -7.42
N LEU A 67 10.07 -1.98 -6.68
CA LEU A 67 10.96 -1.59 -5.57
C LEU A 67 12.06 -0.63 -6.03
N ALA A 68 12.70 -0.98 -7.15
CA ALA A 68 13.73 -0.15 -7.77
C ALA A 68 13.22 1.24 -8.17
N GLN A 69 11.94 1.38 -8.53
CA GLN A 69 11.35 2.70 -8.80
C GLN A 69 11.06 3.46 -7.50
N ILE A 70 10.56 2.78 -6.47
CA ILE A 70 10.33 3.38 -5.15
C ILE A 70 11.63 3.94 -4.57
N ASP A 71 12.74 3.19 -4.66
CA ASP A 71 14.05 3.61 -4.15
C ASP A 71 14.61 4.86 -4.85
N GLN A 72 14.19 5.10 -6.09
CA GLN A 72 14.61 6.27 -6.88
C GLN A 72 13.66 7.47 -6.72
N LEU A 73 12.49 7.27 -6.12
CA LEU A 73 11.51 8.33 -5.94
C LEU A 73 11.78 9.15 -4.69
N ARG A 74 11.55 10.46 -4.80
CA ARG A 74 11.66 11.35 -3.64
C ARG A 74 10.48 11.13 -2.70
N PRO A 75 10.65 11.35 -1.38
CA PRO A 75 9.54 11.25 -0.44
C PRO A 75 8.34 12.15 -0.79
N SER A 76 8.57 13.31 -1.43
CA SER A 76 7.51 14.21 -1.90
C SER A 76 6.71 13.64 -3.09
N GLU A 77 7.32 12.80 -3.92
CA GLU A 77 6.66 12.10 -5.02
C GLU A 77 5.87 10.90 -4.49
N LEU A 78 6.48 10.13 -3.60
CA LEU A 78 5.79 9.03 -2.92
C LEU A 78 4.57 9.52 -2.13
N ARG A 79 4.64 10.69 -1.48
CA ARG A 79 3.46 11.30 -0.83
C ARG A 79 2.31 11.59 -1.77
N GLN A 80 2.58 11.97 -3.03
CA GLN A 80 1.52 12.18 -4.02
C GLN A 80 0.84 10.87 -4.39
N VAL A 81 1.64 9.80 -4.52
CA VAL A 81 1.13 8.45 -4.75
C VAL A 81 0.30 7.98 -3.57
N ILE A 82 0.80 8.12 -2.34
CA ILE A 82 0.09 7.75 -1.10
C ILE A 82 -1.25 8.49 -1.01
N ALA A 83 -1.28 9.79 -1.35
CA ALA A 83 -2.52 10.56 -1.35
C ALA A 83 -3.56 9.96 -2.32
N LEU A 84 -3.13 9.59 -3.53
CA LEU A 84 -4.00 8.94 -4.51
C LEU A 84 -4.40 7.51 -4.09
N CYS A 85 -3.50 6.77 -3.46
CA CYS A 85 -3.81 5.46 -2.85
C CYS A 85 -4.91 5.60 -1.81
N LYS A 86 -4.84 6.63 -0.94
CA LYS A 86 -5.85 6.90 0.09
C LYS A 86 -7.20 7.30 -0.51
N GLU A 87 -7.18 8.05 -1.60
CA GLU A 87 -8.40 8.43 -2.32
C GLU A 87 -9.10 7.21 -2.93
N LEU A 88 -8.34 6.28 -3.52
CA LEU A 88 -8.88 5.07 -4.14
C LEU A 88 -9.16 3.93 -3.15
N ASN A 89 -8.51 3.92 -1.99
CA ASN A 89 -8.59 2.83 -1.02
C ASN A 89 -8.97 3.30 0.40
N PRO A 90 -9.98 4.18 0.59
CA PRO A 90 -10.27 4.77 1.89
C PRO A 90 -10.55 3.71 2.97
N ASP A 91 -11.23 2.62 2.61
CA ASP A 91 -11.54 1.52 3.53
C ASP A 91 -10.31 0.71 3.95
N PHE A 92 -9.34 0.52 3.05
CA PHE A 92 -8.07 -0.15 3.38
C PHE A 92 -7.28 0.67 4.39
N PHE A 93 -7.08 1.97 4.14
CA PHE A 93 -6.38 2.84 5.09
C PHE A 93 -7.15 3.00 6.40
N GLY A 94 -8.48 3.03 6.34
CA GLY A 94 -9.34 3.01 7.52
C GLY A 94 -9.23 1.71 8.32
N PHE A 95 -9.01 0.57 7.67
CA PHE A 95 -8.74 -0.72 8.30
C PHE A 95 -7.35 -0.74 8.93
N MET A 96 -6.32 -0.32 8.21
CA MET A 96 -4.94 -0.16 8.71
C MET A 96 -4.88 0.68 9.99
N ALA A 97 -5.54 1.84 9.99
CA ALA A 97 -5.60 2.71 11.15
C ALA A 97 -6.26 2.06 12.38
N ARG A 98 -7.19 1.12 12.17
CA ARG A 98 -7.83 0.36 13.26
C ARG A 98 -6.94 -0.77 13.78
N LEU A 99 -6.13 -1.38 12.92
CA LEU A 99 -5.17 -2.43 13.32
C LEU A 99 -3.96 -1.87 14.07
N VAL A 100 -3.46 -0.70 13.66
CA VAL A 100 -2.29 -0.05 14.29
C VAL A 100 -2.67 0.64 15.61
N LYS A 101 -3.95 1.00 15.81
CA LYS A 101 -4.43 1.39 17.13
C LYS A 101 -4.31 0.17 18.04
N PRO A 102 -3.59 0.24 19.18
CA PRO A 102 -3.55 -0.87 20.11
C PRO A 102 -5.00 -1.22 20.45
N VAL A 103 -5.41 -2.41 20.04
CA VAL A 103 -6.63 -3.04 20.54
C VAL A 103 -6.37 -3.18 22.03
N ALA A 104 -6.84 -2.21 22.81
CA ALA A 104 -6.91 -2.38 24.25
C ALA A 104 -7.64 -3.71 24.46
N PRO A 105 -7.08 -4.65 25.24
CA PRO A 105 -7.76 -5.90 25.50
C PRO A 105 -9.10 -5.51 26.13
N THR A 106 -10.19 -5.79 25.42
CA THR A 106 -11.53 -5.73 26.01
C THR A 106 -11.53 -6.81 27.08
N ALA A 107 -11.46 -6.36 28.33
CA ALA A 107 -11.65 -7.18 29.52
C ALA A 107 -13.10 -7.71 29.58
#